data_AF-A0A2P4T603-F1
#
_entry.id   AF-A0A2P4T603-F1
#
_cell.length_a   1.000
_cell.length_b   1.000
_cell.length_c   1.000
_cell.angle_alpha   90.00
_cell.angle_beta   90.00
_cell.angle_gamma   90.00
#
_symmetry.space_group_name_H-M   'P 1'
#
loop_
_entity.id
_entity.type
_entity.pdbx_description
1 polymer ?
#
loop_
_entity_poly.entity_id
_entity_poly.type
_entity_poly.pdbx_seq_one_letter_code
_entity_poly.pdbx_strand_id
1 'polypeptide(L)'
;PFFLYVAFHDPHRCGHSQPQYGAFCEKFGNGESGMGWIPDWKPQLYRPEDVQVPHFVPDTPAARADLAAQYTTIGRMDQGIGLVLEELRRAGVLNSTLVIYTSDNGIPFPGGRTNLYWSGTAEPLLLSSPEHPGRWGQVSSAFASLLDLTPTILDWFSIPYPSYSIFGTKRVQLTGKSLLPALQSEQPWATAFSSQSHHEATMYYPMRAIQHRQFRLIHNLNYKMPFPIDQDFYVSPTFQDLLNRTRAGQPTHWNKTLHQYYYRDRWELFDCSQDPTESHNLAPDPRYAAVFQMLRAQLLKWQWDTGDPWVCAPDAVLEEKLSPQCQPLHNEL
;
A
#
# COMPACT_ATOMS: atom_id res chain seq x y z
N PRO A 1 30.73 -6.79 -1.50
CA PRO A 1 29.38 -6.39 -1.03
C PRO A 1 28.34 -7.26 -1.76
N PHE A 2 27.16 -7.46 -1.17
CA PHE A 2 26.03 -8.12 -1.83
C PHE A 2 24.76 -7.32 -1.59
N PHE A 3 23.78 -7.50 -2.47
CA PHE A 3 22.39 -7.11 -2.26
C PHE A 3 21.55 -8.37 -2.45
N LEU A 4 20.83 -8.78 -1.41
CA LEU A 4 19.95 -9.95 -1.43
C LEU A 4 18.51 -9.46 -1.27
N TYR A 5 17.68 -9.72 -2.28
CA TYR A 5 16.26 -9.42 -2.25
C TYR A 5 15.46 -10.71 -2.02
N VAL A 6 14.87 -10.82 -0.82
CA VAL A 6 13.99 -11.95 -0.46
C VAL A 6 12.55 -11.46 -0.50
N ALA A 7 11.85 -11.78 -1.58
CA ALA A 7 10.44 -11.44 -1.75
C ALA A 7 9.56 -12.63 -1.33
N PHE A 8 9.14 -12.66 -0.07
CA PHE A 8 8.18 -13.66 0.38
C PHE A 8 6.87 -13.53 -0.42
N HIS A 9 6.25 -14.67 -0.74
CA HIS A 9 4.90 -14.66 -1.30
C HIS A 9 3.82 -14.60 -0.21
N ASP A 10 4.11 -15.14 0.97
CA ASP A 10 3.28 -14.93 2.15
C ASP A 10 3.26 -13.43 2.52
N PRO A 11 2.12 -12.86 2.98
CA PRO A 11 0.84 -13.51 3.26
C PRO A 11 -0.19 -13.27 2.14
N HIS A 12 0.19 -13.45 0.86
CA HIS A 12 -0.76 -13.33 -0.25
C HIS A 12 -1.90 -14.36 -0.14
N ARG A 13 -3.07 -14.02 -0.71
CA ARG A 13 -4.19 -14.95 -0.81
C ARG A 13 -3.86 -16.13 -1.73
N CYS A 14 -4.57 -17.22 -1.51
CA CYS A 14 -4.36 -18.48 -2.19
C CYS A 14 -5.69 -19.08 -2.69
N GLY A 15 -6.83 -18.52 -2.28
CA GLY A 15 -8.16 -19.04 -2.62
C GLY A 15 -8.48 -19.07 -4.12
N HIS A 16 -7.94 -18.15 -4.92
CA HIS A 16 -8.12 -18.16 -6.37
C HIS A 16 -7.25 -19.21 -7.06
N SER A 17 -5.97 -19.29 -6.71
CA SER A 17 -4.97 -20.09 -7.41
C SER A 17 -4.87 -21.53 -6.90
N GLN A 18 -4.92 -21.73 -5.59
CA GLN A 18 -4.65 -23.02 -4.92
C GLN A 18 -5.59 -23.23 -3.72
N PRO A 19 -6.92 -23.29 -3.93
CA PRO A 19 -7.91 -23.30 -2.85
C PRO A 19 -7.76 -24.47 -1.86
N GLN A 20 -7.15 -25.58 -2.27
CA GLN A 20 -6.89 -26.74 -1.40
C GLN A 20 -5.98 -26.40 -0.20
N TYR A 21 -5.13 -25.37 -0.33
CA TYR A 21 -4.23 -24.94 0.74
C TYR A 21 -4.84 -23.90 1.68
N GLY A 22 -6.12 -23.56 1.48
CA GLY A 22 -6.84 -22.56 2.28
C GLY A 22 -6.81 -21.16 1.68
N ALA A 23 -7.48 -20.21 2.36
CA ALA A 23 -7.69 -18.87 1.84
C ALA A 23 -6.37 -18.07 1.69
N PHE A 24 -5.38 -18.38 2.52
CA PHE A 24 -4.06 -17.76 2.57
C PHE A 24 -2.92 -18.79 2.46
N CYS A 25 -3.18 -19.94 1.84
CA CYS A 25 -2.22 -21.05 1.75
C CYS A 25 -1.75 -21.51 3.14
N GLU A 26 -2.55 -21.27 4.18
CA GLU A 26 -2.21 -21.51 5.58
C GLU A 26 -2.09 -22.99 5.92
N LYS A 27 -2.50 -23.88 5.01
CA LYS A 27 -2.35 -25.33 5.14
C LYS A 27 -1.12 -25.87 4.41
N PHE A 28 -0.59 -25.14 3.42
CA PHE A 28 0.55 -25.63 2.64
C PHE A 28 1.76 -25.91 3.53
N GLY A 29 2.23 -27.15 3.53
CA GLY A 29 3.37 -27.58 4.33
C GLY A 29 3.09 -27.85 5.80
N ASN A 30 1.82 -27.89 6.24
CA ASN A 30 1.46 -28.02 7.65
C ASN A 30 1.59 -29.44 8.22
N GLY A 31 1.93 -30.43 7.39
CA GLY A 31 2.07 -31.84 7.78
C GLY A 31 0.80 -32.67 7.68
N GLU A 32 -0.36 -32.07 7.36
CA GLU A 32 -1.60 -32.80 7.11
C GLU A 32 -1.54 -33.57 5.77
N SER A 33 -2.40 -34.59 5.65
CA SER A 33 -2.48 -35.41 4.43
C SER A 33 -2.74 -34.55 3.20
N GLY A 34 -1.87 -34.67 2.20
CA GLY A 34 -1.96 -33.93 0.93
C GLY A 34 -1.40 -32.51 0.95
N MET A 35 -0.91 -32.03 2.11
CA MET A 35 -0.40 -30.66 2.25
C MET A 35 1.13 -30.55 2.18
N GLY A 36 1.84 -31.69 2.28
CA GLY A 36 3.30 -31.72 2.42
C GLY A 36 3.76 -31.25 3.80
N TRP A 37 5.07 -31.13 3.97
CA TRP A 37 5.67 -30.72 5.24
C TRP A 37 6.83 -29.77 4.99
N ILE A 38 6.81 -28.60 5.64
CA ILE A 38 7.93 -27.66 5.71
C ILE A 38 8.63 -27.89 7.06
N PRO A 39 9.81 -28.53 7.10
CA PRO A 39 10.44 -28.94 8.37
C PRO A 39 10.73 -27.80 9.34
N ASP A 40 11.09 -26.63 8.82
CA ASP A 40 11.48 -25.47 9.60
C ASP A 40 10.29 -24.59 10.01
N TRP A 41 9.09 -24.89 9.52
CA TRP A 41 7.88 -24.15 9.88
C TRP A 41 7.10 -24.89 10.96
N LYS A 42 6.77 -24.15 12.02
CA LYS A 42 5.84 -24.60 13.08
C LYS A 42 4.51 -23.88 12.88
N PRO A 43 3.47 -24.54 12.35
CA PRO A 43 2.17 -23.92 12.14
C PRO A 43 1.59 -23.33 13.43
N GLN A 44 1.16 -22.07 13.37
CA GLN A 44 0.52 -21.36 14.47
C GLN A 44 -0.94 -21.13 14.09
N LEU A 45 -1.85 -21.92 14.65
CA LEU A 45 -3.28 -21.80 14.36
C LEU A 45 -3.92 -20.75 15.25
N TYR A 46 -4.75 -19.89 14.66
CA TYR A 46 -5.48 -18.85 15.36
C TYR A 46 -6.97 -19.15 15.33
N ARG A 47 -7.67 -18.86 16.43
CA ARG A 47 -9.13 -18.94 16.46
C ARG A 47 -9.73 -17.65 15.91
N PRO A 48 -10.80 -17.70 15.09
CA PRO A 48 -11.44 -16.51 14.53
C PRO A 48 -11.89 -15.47 15.57
N GLU A 49 -12.21 -15.90 16.80
CA GLU A 49 -12.59 -15.01 17.90
C GLU A 49 -11.42 -14.22 18.50
N ASP A 50 -10.17 -14.68 18.32
CA ASP A 50 -8.98 -14.08 18.92
C ASP A 50 -8.29 -13.05 17.99
N VAL A 51 -8.69 -12.97 16.72
CA VAL A 51 -8.08 -12.05 15.75
C VAL A 51 -8.57 -10.62 15.95
N GLN A 52 -7.68 -9.67 15.70
CA GLN A 52 -8.06 -8.26 15.65
C GLN A 52 -8.66 -7.96 14.28
N VAL A 53 -9.89 -7.46 14.25
CA VAL A 53 -10.57 -7.05 13.02
C VAL A 53 -10.23 -5.59 12.75
N PRO A 54 -9.49 -5.27 11.66
CA PRO A 54 -9.22 -3.89 11.30
C PRO A 54 -10.51 -3.13 11.00
N HIS A 55 -10.56 -1.82 11.29
CA HIS A 55 -11.78 -1.01 11.19
C HIS A 55 -12.42 -0.98 9.79
N PHE A 56 -11.65 -1.26 8.74
CA PHE A 56 -12.08 -1.32 7.34
C PHE A 56 -12.50 -2.72 6.89
N VAL A 57 -12.39 -3.74 7.75
CA VAL A 57 -12.82 -5.11 7.47
C VAL A 57 -14.21 -5.33 8.10
N PRO A 58 -15.17 -5.92 7.36
CA PRO A 58 -16.47 -6.27 7.94
C PRO A 58 -16.31 -7.20 9.15
N ASP A 59 -16.92 -6.86 10.28
CA ASP A 59 -16.85 -7.72 11.47
C ASP A 59 -17.90 -8.85 11.38
N THR A 60 -17.57 -9.88 10.61
CA THR A 60 -18.43 -11.06 10.38
C THR A 60 -17.64 -12.36 10.59
N PRO A 61 -18.33 -13.49 10.87
CA PRO A 61 -17.65 -14.78 11.01
C PRO A 61 -16.78 -15.17 9.81
N ALA A 62 -17.22 -14.83 8.59
CA ALA A 62 -16.47 -15.10 7.37
C ALA A 62 -15.14 -14.33 7.34
N ALA A 63 -15.18 -13.02 7.64
CA ALA A 63 -13.98 -12.19 7.65
C ALA A 63 -13.02 -12.56 8.78
N ARG A 64 -13.53 -12.90 9.96
CA ARG A 64 -12.72 -13.38 11.08
C ARG A 64 -12.00 -14.70 10.79
N ALA A 65 -12.66 -15.63 10.10
CA ALA A 65 -12.02 -16.87 9.64
C ALA A 65 -10.91 -16.58 8.61
N ASP A 66 -11.17 -15.64 7.69
CA ASP A 66 -10.20 -15.16 6.71
C ASP A 66 -8.96 -14.56 7.40
N LEU A 67 -9.15 -13.71 8.41
CA LEU A 67 -8.08 -13.13 9.24
C LEU A 67 -7.29 -14.19 10.02
N ALA A 68 -7.96 -15.22 10.57
CA ALA A 68 -7.28 -16.29 11.30
C ALA A 68 -6.35 -17.11 10.39
N ALA A 69 -6.79 -17.39 9.15
CA ALA A 69 -5.95 -17.98 8.13
C ALA A 69 -4.77 -17.06 7.78
N GLN A 70 -5.03 -15.76 7.58
CA GLN A 70 -3.98 -14.78 7.33
C GLN A 70 -2.92 -14.74 8.45
N TYR A 71 -3.33 -14.75 9.72
CA TYR A 71 -2.42 -14.72 10.87
C TYR A 71 -1.51 -15.96 10.91
N THR A 72 -2.05 -17.13 10.56
CA THR A 72 -1.28 -18.37 10.45
C THR A 72 -0.17 -18.24 9.39
N THR A 73 -0.52 -17.68 8.23
CA THR A 73 0.43 -17.46 7.13
C THR A 73 1.45 -16.36 7.43
N ILE A 74 1.05 -15.28 8.11
CA ILE A 74 1.99 -14.26 8.62
C ILE A 74 3.00 -14.90 9.57
N GLY A 75 2.58 -15.85 10.42
CA GLY A 75 3.48 -16.62 11.28
C GLY A 75 4.50 -17.45 10.51
N ARG A 76 4.15 -17.97 9.32
CA ARG A 76 5.09 -18.65 8.42
C ARG A 76 6.13 -17.67 7.85
N MET A 77 5.68 -16.51 7.37
CA MET A 77 6.56 -15.45 6.89
C MET A 77 7.53 -14.97 7.97
N ASP A 78 7.05 -14.74 9.20
CA ASP A 78 7.88 -14.33 10.34
C ASP A 78 8.99 -15.35 10.66
N GLN A 79 8.64 -16.64 10.71
CA GLN A 79 9.63 -17.71 10.86
C GLN A 79 10.63 -17.73 9.69
N GLY A 80 10.17 -17.51 8.46
CA GLY A 80 11.02 -17.37 7.28
C GLY A 80 12.03 -16.22 7.40
N ILE A 81 11.61 -15.05 7.91
CA ILE A 81 12.50 -13.92 8.20
C ILE A 81 13.55 -14.33 9.23
N GLY A 82 13.13 -15.03 10.30
CA GLY A 82 14.05 -15.57 11.31
C GLY A 82 15.13 -16.48 10.73
N LEU A 83 14.76 -17.38 9.81
CA LEU A 83 15.70 -18.26 9.12
C LEU A 83 16.69 -17.49 8.25
N VAL A 84 16.22 -16.51 7.46
CA VAL A 84 17.09 -15.69 6.61
C VAL A 84 18.13 -14.92 7.45
N LEU A 85 17.70 -14.33 8.57
CA LEU A 85 18.60 -13.63 9.49
C LEU A 85 19.59 -14.57 10.17
N GLU A 86 19.18 -15.80 10.50
CA GLU A 86 20.07 -16.82 11.06
C GLU A 86 21.12 -17.28 10.05
N GLU A 87 20.77 -17.45 8.77
CA GLU A 87 21.74 -17.79 7.73
C GLU A 87 22.79 -16.67 7.52
N LEU A 88 22.37 -15.40 7.53
CA LEU A 88 23.30 -14.26 7.53
C LEU A 88 24.21 -14.25 8.76
N ARG A 89 23.69 -14.65 9.93
CA ARG A 89 24.46 -14.75 11.18
C ARG A 89 25.48 -15.89 11.11
N ARG A 90 25.08 -17.07 10.65
CA ARG A 90 25.97 -18.24 10.48
C ARG A 90 27.09 -17.98 9.48
N ALA A 91 26.78 -17.28 8.40
CA ALA A 91 27.78 -16.83 7.44
C ALA A 91 28.70 -15.71 7.96
N GLY A 92 28.43 -15.16 9.16
CA GLY A 92 29.24 -14.11 9.78
C GLY A 92 29.09 -12.73 9.15
N VAL A 93 28.04 -12.50 8.35
CA VAL A 93 27.85 -11.26 7.57
C VAL A 93 26.71 -10.37 8.07
N LEU A 94 25.90 -10.84 9.04
CA LEU A 94 24.77 -10.06 9.56
C LEU A 94 25.21 -8.69 10.13
N ASN A 95 26.32 -8.65 10.87
CA ASN A 95 26.83 -7.40 11.48
C ASN A 95 27.47 -6.44 10.47
N SER A 96 27.48 -6.76 9.18
CA SER A 96 27.91 -5.88 8.09
C SER A 96 26.80 -5.67 7.05
N THR A 97 25.55 -5.97 7.39
CA THR A 97 24.41 -5.94 6.47
C THR A 97 23.34 -4.95 6.96
N LEU A 98 22.97 -3.98 6.12
CA LEU A 98 21.74 -3.21 6.30
C LEU A 98 20.54 -4.13 6.03
N VAL A 99 19.66 -4.28 7.02
CA VAL A 99 18.42 -5.06 6.89
C VAL A 99 17.24 -4.12 6.76
N ILE A 100 16.42 -4.34 5.73
CA ILE A 100 15.17 -3.60 5.49
C ILE A 100 14.04 -4.63 5.41
N TYR A 101 12.97 -4.42 6.17
CA TYR A 101 11.73 -5.19 6.05
C TYR A 101 10.57 -4.25 5.71
N THR A 102 9.77 -4.61 4.71
CA THR A 102 8.57 -3.88 4.30
C THR A 102 7.56 -4.83 3.64
N SER A 103 6.35 -4.34 3.41
CA SER A 103 5.34 -4.92 2.50
C SER A 103 5.24 -4.06 1.23
N ASP A 104 4.66 -4.59 0.16
CA ASP A 104 4.49 -3.93 -1.14
C ASP A 104 3.20 -3.12 -1.25
N ASN A 105 2.11 -3.60 -0.65
CA ASN A 105 0.82 -2.92 -0.54
C ASN A 105 0.00 -3.41 0.67
N GLY A 106 -1.08 -2.68 0.97
CA GLY A 106 -2.02 -3.04 2.03
C GLY A 106 -2.69 -4.40 1.87
N ILE A 107 -3.29 -4.90 2.95
CA ILE A 107 -3.86 -6.26 3.03
C ILE A 107 -5.04 -6.49 2.05
N PRO A 108 -5.28 -7.73 1.58
CA PRO A 108 -6.28 -8.03 0.55
C PRO A 108 -7.71 -8.15 1.12
N PHE A 109 -8.21 -7.04 1.65
CA PHE A 109 -9.54 -6.88 2.27
C PHE A 109 -10.22 -5.60 1.76
N PRO A 110 -11.54 -5.38 1.99
CA PRO A 110 -12.23 -4.17 1.53
C PRO A 110 -11.52 -2.89 1.98
N GLY A 111 -11.28 -1.94 1.07
CA GLY A 111 -10.55 -0.70 1.39
C GLY A 111 -9.03 -0.86 1.52
N GLY A 112 -8.50 -2.10 1.52
CA GLY A 112 -7.07 -2.40 1.55
C GLY A 112 -6.43 -2.35 0.16
N ARG A 113 -5.77 -3.45 -0.25
CA ARG A 113 -5.15 -3.62 -1.58
C ARG A 113 -5.98 -3.00 -2.70
N THR A 114 -5.32 -2.36 -3.67
CA THR A 114 -5.88 -1.61 -4.82
C THR A 114 -6.45 -0.22 -4.50
N ASN A 115 -6.48 0.21 -3.23
CA ASN A 115 -6.96 1.54 -2.85
C ASN A 115 -5.80 2.47 -2.47
N LEU A 116 -5.99 3.78 -2.67
CA LEU A 116 -5.11 4.81 -2.11
C LEU A 116 -5.62 5.37 -0.75
N TYR A 117 -6.53 4.65 -0.10
CA TYR A 117 -6.86 4.85 1.32
C TYR A 117 -5.70 4.38 2.21
N TRP A 118 -5.80 4.63 3.52
CA TRP A 118 -4.72 4.35 4.49
C TRP A 118 -4.43 2.87 4.51
N SER A 119 -5.48 2.08 4.60
CA SER A 119 -5.45 0.62 4.60
C SER A 119 -4.84 -0.01 3.35
N GLY A 120 -4.73 0.72 2.24
CA GLY A 120 -4.15 0.23 0.99
C GLY A 120 -2.69 0.65 0.76
N THR A 121 -2.18 1.63 1.52
CA THR A 121 -0.87 2.25 1.27
C THR A 121 0.03 2.37 2.51
N ALA A 122 -0.52 2.10 3.70
CA ALA A 122 0.26 2.09 4.94
C ALA A 122 0.97 0.75 5.12
N GLU A 123 2.28 0.75 4.95
CA GLU A 123 3.12 -0.45 5.04
C GLU A 123 3.94 -0.49 6.32
N PRO A 124 4.19 -1.68 6.91
CA PRO A 124 5.25 -1.82 7.91
C PRO A 124 6.59 -1.47 7.27
N LEU A 125 7.46 -0.78 7.99
CA LEU A 125 8.83 -0.48 7.53
C LEU A 125 9.79 -0.55 8.72
N LEU A 126 10.72 -1.51 8.67
CA LEU A 126 11.81 -1.64 9.64
C LEU A 126 13.14 -1.44 8.92
N LEU A 127 14.01 -0.62 9.52
CA LEU A 127 15.35 -0.33 9.01
C LEU A 127 16.37 -0.61 10.12
N SER A 128 17.25 -1.59 9.92
CA SER A 128 18.28 -1.99 10.88
C SER A 128 19.66 -1.90 10.24
N SER A 129 20.40 -0.85 10.62
CA SER A 129 21.80 -0.69 10.22
C SER A 129 22.72 -1.10 11.38
N PRO A 130 23.74 -1.95 11.15
CA PRO A 130 24.73 -2.29 12.16
C PRO A 130 25.65 -1.11 12.52
N GLU A 131 25.77 -0.12 11.64
CA GLU A 131 26.61 1.06 11.83
C GLU A 131 25.89 2.19 12.60
N HIS A 132 24.56 2.12 12.72
CA HIS A 132 23.73 3.17 13.32
C HIS A 132 22.79 2.61 14.42
N PRO A 133 23.33 2.08 15.54
CA PRO A 133 22.50 1.48 16.59
C PRO A 133 21.77 2.48 17.48
N GLY A 134 22.06 3.79 17.37
CA GLY A 134 21.59 4.83 18.30
C GLY A 134 20.07 4.94 18.46
N ARG A 135 19.31 4.48 17.45
CA ARG A 135 17.83 4.46 17.48
C ARG A 135 17.23 3.06 17.37
N TRP A 136 17.99 2.00 17.61
CA TRP A 136 17.42 0.65 17.65
C TRP A 136 16.32 0.54 18.71
N GLY A 137 15.22 -0.11 18.34
CA GLY A 137 14.03 -0.26 19.21
C GLY A 137 13.17 1.00 19.34
N GLN A 138 13.48 2.10 18.65
CA GLN A 138 12.66 3.30 18.63
C GLN A 138 11.64 3.30 17.49
N VAL A 139 10.65 4.19 17.59
CA VAL A 139 9.65 4.45 16.56
C VAL A 139 9.87 5.85 15.96
N SER A 140 9.77 5.97 14.64
CA SER A 140 9.81 7.23 13.90
C SER A 140 8.42 7.68 13.53
N SER A 141 8.15 8.99 13.61
CA SER A 141 6.93 9.66 13.16
C SER A 141 7.07 10.29 11.77
N ALA A 142 8.29 10.30 11.23
CA ALA A 142 8.59 10.82 9.90
C ALA A 142 7.82 10.05 8.81
N PHE A 143 7.27 10.78 7.85
CA PHE A 143 6.65 10.20 6.66
C PHE A 143 7.72 9.73 5.68
N ALA A 144 7.65 8.44 5.35
CA ALA A 144 8.50 7.76 4.37
C ALA A 144 7.64 7.13 3.27
N SER A 145 8.26 6.82 2.14
CA SER A 145 7.66 6.11 1.01
C SER A 145 8.55 4.95 0.60
N LEU A 146 7.99 3.91 0.00
CA LEU A 146 8.80 2.86 -0.65
C LEU A 146 9.70 3.41 -1.77
N LEU A 147 9.36 4.59 -2.33
CA LEU A 147 10.24 5.33 -3.25
C LEU A 147 11.57 5.76 -2.61
N ASP A 148 11.66 5.77 -1.28
CA ASP A 148 12.86 6.08 -0.51
C ASP A 148 13.83 4.89 -0.41
N LEU A 149 13.41 3.65 -0.74
CA LEU A 149 14.25 2.47 -0.59
C LEU A 149 15.44 2.46 -1.55
N THR A 150 15.21 2.71 -2.84
CA THR A 150 16.28 2.80 -3.85
C THR A 150 17.34 3.84 -3.47
N PRO A 151 17.00 5.12 -3.18
CA PRO A 151 18.01 6.09 -2.77
C PRO A 151 18.68 5.72 -1.43
N THR A 152 17.99 5.07 -0.49
CA THR A 152 18.59 4.57 0.76
C THR A 152 19.66 3.50 0.51
N ILE A 153 19.36 2.52 -0.35
CA ILE A 153 20.29 1.42 -0.68
C ILE A 153 21.48 1.95 -1.49
N LEU A 154 21.24 2.87 -2.43
CA LEU A 154 22.31 3.53 -3.18
C LEU A 154 23.22 4.34 -2.26
N ASP A 155 22.66 5.08 -1.31
CA ASP A 155 23.41 5.83 -0.28
C ASP A 155 24.25 4.89 0.60
N TRP A 156 23.67 3.77 1.05
CA TRP A 156 24.39 2.74 1.83
C TRP A 156 25.62 2.19 1.11
N PHE A 157 25.55 2.02 -0.22
CA PHE A 157 26.71 1.60 -1.02
C PHE A 157 27.54 2.76 -1.60
N SER A 158 27.20 4.01 -1.26
CA SER A 158 27.84 5.22 -1.82
C SER A 158 27.82 5.29 -3.35
N ILE A 159 26.72 4.83 -3.96
CA ILE A 159 26.53 4.80 -5.42
C ILE A 159 25.68 6.03 -5.82
N PRO A 160 26.20 6.96 -6.65
CA PRO A 160 25.39 8.06 -7.14
C PRO A 160 24.35 7.58 -8.14
N TYR A 161 23.15 8.18 -8.12
CA TYR A 161 22.16 7.94 -9.16
C TYR A 161 22.63 8.55 -10.50
N PRO A 162 22.64 7.79 -11.61
CA PRO A 162 23.14 8.29 -12.88
C PRO A 162 22.24 9.38 -13.46
N SER A 163 22.83 10.33 -14.20
CA SER A 163 22.08 11.32 -14.97
C SER A 163 21.76 10.76 -16.36
N TYR A 164 20.51 10.36 -16.58
CA TYR A 164 20.03 9.87 -17.87
C TYR A 164 18.57 10.30 -18.13
N SER A 165 18.10 10.09 -19.35
CA SER A 165 16.72 10.31 -19.77
C SER A 165 16.15 9.01 -20.32
N ILE A 166 14.87 8.71 -20.05
CA ILE A 166 14.19 7.57 -20.69
C ILE A 166 13.69 7.98 -22.07
N PHE A 167 13.04 9.15 -22.16
CA PHE A 167 12.53 9.72 -23.40
C PHE A 167 13.01 11.16 -23.58
N GLY A 168 13.41 11.49 -24.81
CA GLY A 168 13.85 12.83 -25.16
C GLY A 168 14.96 13.36 -24.25
N THR A 169 14.82 14.60 -23.80
CA THR A 169 15.81 15.30 -22.97
C THR A 169 15.42 15.41 -21.49
N LYS A 170 14.23 14.93 -21.10
CA LYS A 170 13.76 15.00 -19.70
C LYS A 170 14.52 13.99 -18.85
N ARG A 171 15.39 14.51 -17.98
CA ARG A 171 16.20 13.70 -17.07
C ARG A 171 15.32 13.03 -16.01
N VAL A 172 15.63 11.77 -15.71
CA VAL A 172 15.02 11.06 -14.59
C VAL A 172 15.59 11.62 -13.29
N GLN A 173 14.71 11.91 -12.33
CA GLN A 173 15.08 12.31 -10.97
C GLN A 173 14.29 11.48 -9.97
N LEU A 174 14.97 10.95 -8.96
CA LEU A 174 14.30 10.31 -7.83
C LEU A 174 13.65 11.41 -6.98
N THR A 175 12.37 11.21 -6.65
CA THR A 175 11.65 12.08 -5.70
C THR A 175 11.70 11.56 -4.26
N GLY A 176 12.09 10.29 -4.09
CA GLY A 176 12.44 9.71 -2.79
C GLY A 176 13.81 10.19 -2.30
N LYS A 177 14.10 9.89 -1.05
CA LYS A 177 15.34 10.29 -0.34
C LYS A 177 15.91 9.12 0.47
N SER A 178 17.18 9.22 0.86
CA SER A 178 17.77 8.24 1.77
C SER A 178 17.12 8.34 3.16
N LEU A 179 16.81 7.18 3.74
CA LEU A 179 16.31 7.02 5.09
C LEU A 179 17.43 6.88 6.13
N LEU A 180 18.70 6.74 5.72
CA LEU A 180 19.83 6.60 6.63
C LEU A 180 19.94 7.75 7.66
N PRO A 181 19.67 9.03 7.32
CA PRO A 181 19.66 10.10 8.32
C PRO A 181 18.65 9.87 9.46
N ALA A 182 17.54 9.19 9.20
CA ALA A 182 16.52 8.89 10.21
C ALA A 182 17.00 7.90 11.29
N LEU A 183 18.06 7.12 11.01
CA LEU A 183 18.69 6.21 11.97
C LEU A 183 19.51 6.94 13.03
N GLN A 184 19.91 8.19 12.75
CA GLN A 184 20.71 9.01 13.66
C GLN A 184 19.85 10.03 14.43
N SER A 185 18.87 10.64 13.76
CA SER A 185 17.97 11.62 14.37
C SER A 185 16.59 11.64 13.71
N GLU A 186 15.57 12.05 14.47
CA GLU A 186 14.20 12.16 13.95
C GLU A 186 14.12 13.23 12.85
N GLN A 187 13.48 12.86 11.74
CA GLN A 187 13.40 13.71 10.57
C GLN A 187 12.03 14.40 10.50
N PRO A 188 11.94 15.68 10.10
CA PRO A 188 10.68 16.42 10.02
C PRO A 188 9.89 16.11 8.74
N TRP A 189 10.10 14.94 8.12
CA TRP A 189 9.46 14.57 6.87
C TRP A 189 7.96 14.38 7.08
N ALA A 190 7.17 15.04 6.24
CA ALA A 190 5.74 15.19 6.48
C ALA A 190 4.86 14.83 5.27
N THR A 191 5.45 14.54 4.11
CA THR A 191 4.72 14.33 2.86
C THR A 191 5.08 13.00 2.21
N ALA A 192 4.07 12.27 1.75
CA ALA A 192 4.19 11.10 0.90
C ALA A 192 3.20 11.19 -0.27
N PHE A 193 3.56 10.60 -1.41
CA PHE A 193 2.73 10.57 -2.62
C PHE A 193 2.44 9.14 -3.04
N SER A 194 1.32 8.93 -3.73
CA SER A 194 0.95 7.63 -4.30
C SER A 194 0.26 7.81 -5.65
N SER A 195 0.50 6.87 -6.56
CA SER A 195 -0.07 6.88 -7.91
C SER A 195 -0.42 5.46 -8.32
N GLN A 196 -1.63 5.28 -8.83
CA GLN A 196 -2.12 4.02 -9.39
C GLN A 196 -2.86 4.32 -10.69
N SER A 197 -2.69 3.49 -11.72
CA SER A 197 -3.43 3.63 -12.98
C SER A 197 -4.31 2.42 -13.27
N HIS A 198 -3.70 1.23 -13.26
CA HIS A 198 -4.37 -0.06 -13.40
C HIS A 198 -4.02 -0.97 -12.22
N HIS A 199 -4.76 -2.06 -12.08
CA HIS A 199 -4.34 -3.22 -11.31
C HIS A 199 -4.25 -4.44 -12.24
N GLU A 200 -5.38 -5.09 -12.54
CA GLU A 200 -5.50 -5.90 -13.76
C GLU A 200 -5.67 -4.97 -14.98
N ALA A 201 -5.36 -5.47 -16.18
CA ALA A 201 -5.51 -4.69 -17.41
C ALA A 201 -6.95 -4.20 -17.66
N THR A 202 -7.95 -4.92 -17.15
CA THR A 202 -9.39 -4.58 -17.22
C THR A 202 -9.82 -3.57 -16.15
N MET A 203 -8.97 -3.27 -15.17
CA MET A 203 -9.28 -2.42 -14.01
C MET A 203 -8.71 -1.01 -14.18
N TYR A 204 -9.24 -0.26 -15.17
CA TYR A 204 -8.84 1.13 -15.39
C TYR A 204 -9.56 2.09 -14.43
N TYR A 205 -8.92 2.35 -13.29
CA TYR A 205 -9.38 3.32 -12.29
C TYR A 205 -8.20 4.13 -11.74
N PRO A 206 -7.68 5.11 -12.50
CA PRO A 206 -6.51 5.85 -12.07
C PRO A 206 -6.80 6.74 -10.87
N MET A 207 -5.89 6.70 -9.90
CA MET A 207 -5.94 7.49 -8.68
C MET A 207 -4.59 8.15 -8.44
N ARG A 208 -4.61 9.37 -7.89
CA ARG A 208 -3.43 10.11 -7.43
C ARG A 208 -3.67 10.56 -6.00
N ALA A 209 -2.69 10.42 -5.13
CA ALA A 209 -2.85 10.81 -3.74
C ALA A 209 -1.62 11.50 -3.17
N ILE A 210 -1.88 12.38 -2.21
CA ILE A 210 -0.88 13.01 -1.35
C ILE A 210 -1.33 12.89 0.10
N GLN A 211 -0.42 12.47 0.97
CA GLN A 211 -0.54 12.60 2.42
C GLN A 211 0.38 13.73 2.86
N HIS A 212 -0.14 14.71 3.59
CA HIS A 212 0.67 15.69 4.33
C HIS A 212 0.24 15.70 5.80
N ARG A 213 1.10 15.15 6.67
CA ARG A 213 0.80 14.96 8.09
C ARG A 213 -0.53 14.21 8.27
N GLN A 214 -1.51 14.83 8.92
CA GLN A 214 -2.83 14.24 9.14
C GLN A 214 -3.74 14.28 7.90
N PHE A 215 -3.46 15.11 6.90
CA PHE A 215 -4.36 15.28 5.77
C PHE A 215 -4.02 14.35 4.61
N ARG A 216 -5.04 13.65 4.11
CA ARG A 216 -4.97 12.92 2.84
C ARG A 216 -5.84 13.57 1.78
N LEU A 217 -5.31 13.75 0.58
CA LEU A 217 -6.09 14.09 -0.60
C LEU A 217 -5.95 12.97 -1.63
N ILE A 218 -7.08 12.45 -2.13
CA ILE A 218 -7.15 11.47 -3.22
C ILE A 218 -7.92 12.10 -4.39
N HIS A 219 -7.39 11.93 -5.61
CA HIS A 219 -8.02 12.28 -6.87
C HIS A 219 -8.38 10.99 -7.63
N ASN A 220 -9.68 10.73 -7.75
CA ASN A 220 -10.20 9.63 -8.56
C ASN A 220 -10.47 10.14 -9.99
N LEU A 221 -9.60 9.79 -10.94
CA LEU A 221 -9.69 10.33 -12.31
C LEU A 221 -10.91 9.76 -13.06
N ASN A 222 -11.31 8.52 -12.76
CA ASN A 222 -12.44 7.83 -13.39
C ASN A 222 -13.66 7.69 -12.45
N TYR A 223 -13.88 8.67 -11.57
CA TYR A 223 -14.84 8.60 -10.46
C TYR A 223 -16.31 8.36 -10.87
N LYS A 224 -16.72 8.74 -12.10
CA LYS A 224 -18.08 8.49 -12.61
C LYS A 224 -18.35 7.01 -12.90
N MET A 225 -17.30 6.18 -13.02
CA MET A 225 -17.40 4.73 -13.18
C MET A 225 -17.26 4.02 -11.82
N PRO A 226 -17.85 2.83 -11.65
CA PRO A 226 -17.67 2.07 -10.42
C PRO A 226 -16.20 1.65 -10.23
N PHE A 227 -15.72 1.70 -8.99
CA PHE A 227 -14.43 1.13 -8.60
C PHE A 227 -14.37 -0.36 -8.97
N PRO A 228 -13.35 -0.81 -9.73
CA PRO A 228 -13.26 -2.19 -10.17
C PRO A 228 -12.78 -3.11 -9.03
N ILE A 229 -13.16 -4.39 -9.10
CA ILE A 229 -12.76 -5.43 -8.13
C ILE A 229 -11.93 -6.48 -8.87
N ASP A 230 -10.76 -6.82 -8.33
CA ASP A 230 -9.90 -7.85 -8.90
C ASP A 230 -10.45 -9.26 -8.67
N GLN A 231 -10.08 -10.18 -9.55
CA GLN A 231 -10.64 -11.55 -9.59
C GLN A 231 -10.27 -12.35 -8.33
N ASP A 232 -9.05 -12.16 -7.83
CA ASP A 232 -8.54 -12.81 -6.62
C ASP A 232 -9.34 -12.38 -5.38
N PHE A 233 -9.55 -11.07 -5.21
CA PHE A 233 -10.30 -10.54 -4.09
C PHE A 233 -11.80 -10.82 -4.21
N TYR A 234 -12.36 -10.82 -5.41
CA TYR A 234 -13.77 -11.12 -5.65
C TYR A 234 -14.16 -12.47 -5.04
N VAL A 235 -13.33 -13.50 -5.19
CA VAL A 235 -13.62 -14.85 -4.66
C VAL A 235 -13.27 -15.01 -3.18
N SER A 236 -12.76 -13.97 -2.50
CA SER A 236 -12.46 -14.06 -1.07
C SER A 236 -13.72 -14.31 -0.24
N PRO A 237 -13.64 -15.12 0.83
CA PRO A 237 -14.77 -15.32 1.75
C PRO A 237 -15.34 -14.00 2.29
N THR A 238 -14.46 -13.04 2.61
CA THR A 238 -14.86 -11.72 3.09
C THR A 238 -15.69 -10.95 2.06
N PHE A 239 -15.24 -10.88 0.80
CA PHE A 239 -15.99 -10.13 -0.22
C PHE A 239 -17.29 -10.84 -0.61
N GLN A 240 -17.30 -12.17 -0.67
CA GLN A 240 -18.52 -12.95 -0.93
C GLN A 240 -19.57 -12.76 0.17
N ASP A 241 -19.18 -12.77 1.44
CA ASP A 241 -20.10 -12.49 2.56
C ASP A 241 -20.66 -11.05 2.49
N LEU A 242 -19.79 -10.06 2.24
CA LEU A 242 -20.20 -8.67 2.06
C LEU A 242 -21.21 -8.49 0.91
N LEU A 243 -20.96 -9.13 -0.23
CA LEU A 243 -21.81 -9.08 -1.41
C LEU A 243 -23.17 -9.76 -1.16
N ASN A 244 -23.16 -10.94 -0.53
CA ASN A 244 -24.37 -11.68 -0.22
C ASN A 244 -25.27 -10.93 0.78
N ARG A 245 -24.69 -10.39 1.85
CA ARG A 245 -25.43 -9.57 2.83
C ARG A 245 -26.05 -8.34 2.19
N THR A 246 -25.28 -7.65 1.35
CA THR A 246 -25.75 -6.45 0.64
C THR A 246 -26.94 -6.80 -0.27
N ARG A 247 -26.85 -7.88 -1.06
CA ARG A 247 -27.94 -8.36 -1.94
C ARG A 247 -29.19 -8.76 -1.17
N ALA A 248 -29.01 -9.35 0.01
CA ALA A 248 -30.10 -9.78 0.88
C ALA A 248 -30.69 -8.63 1.73
N GLY A 249 -30.15 -7.41 1.66
CA GLY A 249 -30.55 -6.29 2.52
C GLY A 249 -30.23 -6.52 4.00
N GLN A 250 -29.25 -7.37 4.30
CA GLN A 250 -28.82 -7.69 5.66
C GLN A 250 -27.71 -6.73 6.13
N PRO A 251 -27.55 -6.52 7.45
CA PRO A 251 -26.42 -5.80 8.00
C PRO A 251 -25.09 -6.40 7.54
N THR A 252 -24.23 -5.57 6.95
CA THR A 252 -22.90 -5.94 6.47
C THR A 252 -21.83 -5.88 7.54
N HIS A 253 -22.09 -5.18 8.65
CA HIS A 253 -21.12 -4.90 9.71
C HIS A 253 -19.82 -4.25 9.19
N TRP A 254 -19.95 -3.47 8.12
CA TRP A 254 -18.86 -2.73 7.50
C TRP A 254 -19.05 -1.23 7.70
N ASN A 255 -17.95 -0.46 7.74
CA ASN A 255 -17.98 1.00 7.93
C ASN A 255 -18.41 1.76 6.66
N LYS A 256 -18.58 1.07 5.53
CA LYS A 256 -19.07 1.59 4.26
C LYS A 256 -20.17 0.68 3.69
N THR A 257 -20.81 1.15 2.63
CA THR A 257 -21.67 0.34 1.75
C THR A 257 -20.96 0.04 0.44
N LEU A 258 -21.34 -1.04 -0.26
CA LEU A 258 -20.81 -1.31 -1.60
C LEU A 258 -21.08 -0.16 -2.58
N HIS A 259 -22.22 0.54 -2.45
CA HIS A 259 -22.50 1.71 -3.29
C HIS A 259 -21.45 2.82 -3.10
N GLN A 260 -21.14 3.19 -1.85
CA GLN A 260 -20.10 4.18 -1.56
C GLN A 260 -18.71 3.70 -1.97
N TYR A 261 -18.44 2.40 -1.91
CA TYR A 261 -17.16 1.84 -2.32
C TYR A 261 -16.95 1.87 -3.84
N TYR A 262 -18.02 1.62 -4.60
CA TYR A 262 -18.01 1.67 -6.06
C TYR A 262 -18.03 3.11 -6.58
N TYR A 263 -18.94 3.95 -6.09
CA TYR A 263 -19.15 5.30 -6.61
C TYR A 263 -18.57 6.32 -5.64
N ARG A 264 -17.36 6.77 -5.94
CA ARG A 264 -16.57 7.69 -5.13
C ARG A 264 -16.63 9.11 -5.69
N ASP A 265 -16.37 10.09 -4.85
CA ASP A 265 -16.20 11.48 -5.30
C ASP A 265 -14.92 11.63 -6.14
N ARG A 266 -14.90 12.62 -7.05
CA ARG A 266 -13.67 12.97 -7.80
C ARG A 266 -12.51 13.30 -6.86
N TRP A 267 -12.82 14.01 -5.78
CA TRP A 267 -11.86 14.43 -4.78
C TRP A 267 -12.32 13.96 -3.41
N GLU A 268 -11.44 13.26 -2.71
CA GLU A 268 -11.65 12.83 -1.33
C GLU A 268 -10.56 13.45 -0.45
N LEU A 269 -10.95 14.30 0.51
CA LEU A 269 -10.06 14.92 1.49
C LEU A 269 -10.41 14.40 2.88
N PHE A 270 -9.43 13.90 3.61
CA PHE A 270 -9.61 13.37 4.97
C PHE A 270 -8.64 14.05 5.94
N ASP A 271 -9.10 14.30 7.17
CA ASP A 271 -8.24 14.56 8.32
C ASP A 271 -8.15 13.27 9.14
N CYS A 272 -7.09 12.49 8.92
CA CYS A 272 -6.89 11.19 9.55
C CYS A 272 -6.66 11.27 11.07
N SER A 273 -6.44 12.46 11.63
CA SER A 273 -6.33 12.63 13.09
C SER A 273 -7.70 12.67 13.79
N GLN A 274 -8.73 13.13 13.07
CA GLN A 274 -10.11 13.22 13.56
C GLN A 274 -10.98 12.07 13.06
N ASP A 275 -10.74 11.62 11.81
CA ASP A 275 -11.42 10.51 11.17
C ASP A 275 -10.39 9.49 10.66
N PRO A 276 -9.88 8.61 11.54
CA PRO A 276 -8.90 7.59 11.15
C PRO A 276 -9.50 6.53 10.21
N THR A 277 -10.82 6.53 10.01
CA THR A 277 -11.53 5.57 9.15
C THR A 277 -11.77 6.07 7.73
N GLU A 278 -11.42 7.33 7.44
CA GLU A 278 -11.61 7.97 6.13
C GLU A 278 -13.04 7.79 5.60
N SER A 279 -13.99 8.07 6.49
CA SER A 279 -15.43 7.92 6.28
C SER A 279 -16.11 9.24 5.91
N HIS A 280 -15.53 10.39 6.28
CA HIS A 280 -16.10 11.71 6.07
C HIS A 280 -15.24 12.55 5.11
N ASN A 281 -15.74 12.73 3.88
CA ASN A 281 -15.07 13.54 2.86
C ASN A 281 -15.21 15.05 3.16
N LEU A 282 -14.08 15.72 3.37
CA LEU A 282 -13.97 17.15 3.65
C LEU A 282 -13.78 18.01 2.39
N ALA A 283 -13.61 17.40 1.21
CA ALA A 283 -13.34 18.14 -0.03
C ALA A 283 -14.45 19.15 -0.40
N PRO A 284 -15.76 18.86 -0.16
CA PRO A 284 -16.84 19.83 -0.39
C PRO A 284 -16.93 20.94 0.66
N ASP A 285 -16.24 20.82 1.80
CA ASP A 285 -16.38 21.75 2.91
C ASP A 285 -15.53 23.02 2.70
N PRO A 286 -16.14 24.22 2.61
CA PRO A 286 -15.42 25.46 2.35
C PRO A 286 -14.41 25.81 3.46
N ARG A 287 -14.55 25.28 4.68
CA ARG A 287 -13.59 25.47 5.78
C ARG A 287 -12.23 24.86 5.48
N TYR A 288 -12.19 23.82 4.63
CA TYR A 288 -10.96 23.12 4.24
C TYR A 288 -10.43 23.53 2.87
N ALA A 289 -11.02 24.54 2.21
CA ALA A 289 -10.66 24.96 0.86
C ALA A 289 -9.16 25.32 0.72
N ALA A 290 -8.58 25.99 1.73
CA ALA A 290 -7.16 26.34 1.70
C ALA A 290 -6.25 25.10 1.75
N VAL A 291 -6.58 24.12 2.60
CA VAL A 291 -5.85 22.85 2.71
C VAL A 291 -5.99 22.04 1.42
N PHE A 292 -7.21 21.96 0.88
CA PHE A 292 -7.48 21.31 -0.40
C PHE A 292 -6.62 21.88 -1.54
N GLN A 293 -6.60 23.21 -1.72
CA GLN A 293 -5.83 23.84 -2.79
C GLN A 293 -4.32 23.64 -2.60
N MET A 294 -3.82 23.71 -1.37
CA MET A 294 -2.42 23.45 -1.06
C MET A 294 -2.01 22.03 -1.47
N LEU A 295 -2.79 21.01 -1.05
CA LEU A 295 -2.50 19.62 -1.35
C LEU A 295 -2.63 19.32 -2.84
N ARG A 296 -3.67 19.85 -3.50
CA ARG A 296 -3.86 19.72 -4.95
C ARG A 296 -2.67 20.30 -5.72
N ALA A 297 -2.17 21.47 -5.32
CA ALA A 297 -0.99 22.08 -5.96
C ALA A 297 0.28 21.25 -5.77
N GLN A 298 0.50 20.70 -4.57
CA GLN A 298 1.65 19.82 -4.30
C GLN A 298 1.56 18.51 -5.09
N LEU A 299 0.38 17.90 -5.16
CA LEU A 299 0.13 16.69 -5.95
C LEU A 299 0.41 16.94 -7.44
N LEU A 300 -0.15 18.02 -7.99
CA LEU A 300 0.05 18.39 -9.40
C LEU A 300 1.52 18.65 -9.71
N LYS A 301 2.24 19.36 -8.81
CA LYS A 301 3.67 19.58 -8.97
C LYS A 301 4.43 18.25 -9.03
N TRP A 302 4.17 17.33 -8.10
CA TRP A 302 4.82 16.02 -8.10
C TRP A 302 4.54 15.25 -9.40
N GLN A 303 3.30 15.27 -9.89
CA GLN A 303 2.93 14.65 -11.17
C GLN A 303 3.76 15.21 -12.35
N TRP A 304 3.95 16.53 -12.42
CA TRP A 304 4.81 17.16 -13.44
C TRP A 304 6.27 16.78 -13.29
N ASP A 305 6.80 16.83 -12.06
CA ASP A 305 8.18 16.49 -11.73
C ASP A 305 8.50 15.04 -12.14
N THR A 306 7.55 14.11 -11.95
CA THR A 306 7.69 12.70 -12.33
C THR A 306 7.28 12.38 -13.76
N GLY A 307 6.75 13.34 -14.52
CA GLY A 307 6.31 13.13 -15.90
C GLY A 307 5.11 12.19 -16.04
N ASP A 308 4.12 12.35 -15.16
CA ASP A 308 2.88 11.58 -15.17
C ASP A 308 2.07 11.80 -16.47
N PRO A 309 1.83 10.75 -17.28
CA PRO A 309 1.03 10.87 -18.50
C PRO A 309 -0.43 11.28 -18.26
N TRP A 310 -0.94 11.10 -17.04
CA TRP A 310 -2.31 11.45 -16.65
C TRP A 310 -2.43 12.84 -16.00
N VAL A 311 -1.37 13.66 -16.00
CA VAL A 311 -1.32 14.94 -15.28
C VAL A 311 -2.45 15.92 -15.62
N CYS A 312 -2.96 15.88 -16.85
CA CYS A 312 -4.07 16.73 -17.31
C CYS A 312 -5.45 16.05 -17.27
N ALA A 313 -5.50 14.73 -17.03
CA ALA A 313 -6.75 13.99 -17.01
C ALA A 313 -7.54 14.25 -15.71
N PRO A 314 -8.88 14.16 -15.72
CA PRO A 314 -9.76 13.78 -16.85
C PRO A 314 -10.36 14.96 -17.64
N ASP A 315 -10.06 16.20 -17.25
CA ASP A 315 -10.69 17.44 -17.74
C ASP A 315 -9.93 18.14 -18.87
N ALA A 316 -8.69 17.71 -19.13
CA ALA A 316 -7.82 18.30 -20.12
C ALA A 316 -6.94 17.27 -20.85
N VAL A 317 -6.35 17.70 -21.96
CA VAL A 317 -5.35 16.95 -22.74
C VAL A 317 -3.97 17.56 -22.52
N LEU A 318 -2.96 16.71 -22.41
CA LEU A 318 -1.57 17.13 -22.33
C LEU A 318 -1.03 17.51 -23.72
N GLU A 319 -0.74 18.80 -23.92
CA GLU A 319 -0.12 19.35 -25.13
C GLU A 319 1.18 20.08 -24.77
N GLU A 320 2.31 19.35 -24.78
CA GLU A 320 3.61 19.84 -24.27
C GLU A 320 4.13 21.09 -25.00
N LYS A 321 3.66 21.35 -26.23
CA LYS A 321 4.08 22.49 -27.07
C LYS A 321 3.27 23.76 -26.84
N LEU A 322 2.18 23.71 -26.07
CA LEU A 322 1.28 24.83 -25.81
C LEU A 322 1.42 25.34 -24.37
N SER A 323 0.89 26.53 -24.12
CA SER A 323 0.81 27.12 -22.78
C SER A 323 -0.61 27.66 -22.52
N PRO A 324 -1.33 27.18 -21.49
CA PRO A 324 -0.92 26.13 -20.54
C PRO A 324 -0.76 24.76 -21.21
N GLN A 325 0.03 23.85 -20.64
CA GLN A 325 0.23 22.51 -21.22
C GLN A 325 -1.01 21.61 -21.10
N CYS A 326 -1.85 21.81 -20.09
CA CYS A 326 -3.16 21.16 -20.01
C CYS A 326 -4.22 21.98 -20.75
N GLN A 327 -4.70 21.47 -21.88
CA GLN A 327 -5.71 22.10 -22.73
C GLN A 327 -7.11 21.57 -22.37
N PRO A 328 -8.07 22.45 -22.01
CA PRO A 328 -9.38 22.02 -21.50
C PRO A 328 -10.20 21.30 -22.56
N LEU A 329 -10.92 20.25 -22.16
CA LEU A 329 -11.83 19.49 -23.02
C LEU A 329 -13.27 20.04 -23.03
N HIS A 330 -13.65 20.83 -22.03
CA HIS A 330 -15.04 21.26 -21.81
C HIS A 330 -16.03 20.06 -21.76
N ASN A 331 -15.63 18.97 -21.12
CA ASN A 331 -16.36 17.70 -21.03
C ASN A 331 -17.23 17.55 -19.78
N GLU A 332 -17.73 18.67 -19.24
CA GLU A 332 -18.60 18.72 -18.06
C GLU A 332 -17.97 18.15 -16.77
N LEU A 333 -16.65 18.28 -16.63
CA LEU A 333 -15.86 17.87 -15.46
C LEU A 333 -15.14 19.03 -14.78
#